data_AF-A0A840Y6I5-F1
#
_entry.id   AF-A0A840Y6I5-F1
#
_cell.length_a   1.000
_cell.length_b   1.000
_cell.length_c   1.000
_cell.angle_alpha   90.00
_cell.angle_beta   90.00
_cell.angle_gamma   90.00
#
_symmetry.space_group_name_H-M   'P 1'
#
loop_
_entity.id
_entity.type
_entity.pdbx_description
1 polymer ?
#
loop_
_entity_poly.entity_id
_entity_poly.type
_entity_poly.pdbx_seq_one_letter_code
_entity_poly.pdbx_strand_id
1 'polypeptide(L)' 'MPSYSFHLQTARSTQLMQGSGRDFPDLRSALAEAQRAARSLIHKQVRRAPCALHGSLDIRDERGSAVARILLAEVARQIS' A
#
# COMPACT_ATOMS: atom_id res chain seq x y z
N MET A 1 6.25 -1.32 20.77
CA MET A 1 6.85 -1.93 19.57
C MET A 1 6.52 -1.02 18.40
N PRO A 2 7.41 -0.85 17.41
CA PRO A 2 7.14 0.02 16.28
C PRO A 2 5.88 -0.46 15.57
N SER A 3 4.86 0.39 15.52
CA SER A 3 3.62 0.11 14.81
C SER A 3 3.67 0.77 13.43
N TYR A 4 3.57 -0.03 12.37
CA TYR A 4 3.47 0.47 11.00
C TYR A 4 2.05 0.34 10.48
N SER A 5 1.53 1.41 9.90
CA SER A 5 0.18 1.50 9.35
C SER A 5 0.21 1.73 7.84
N PHE A 6 -0.77 1.18 7.13
CA PHE A 6 -0.83 1.23 5.67
C PHE A 6 -2.00 2.10 5.21
N HIS A 7 -1.67 3.12 4.43
CA HIS A 7 -2.61 4.10 3.91
C HIS A 7 -2.66 4.02 2.39
N LEU A 8 -3.81 3.64 1.86
CA LEU A 8 -4.02 3.60 0.42
C LEU A 8 -4.55 4.96 -0.03
N GLN A 9 -3.71 5.74 -0.71
CA GLN A 9 -4.14 6.94 -1.42
C GLN A 9 -4.51 6.56 -2.84
N THR A 10 -5.74 6.81 -3.25
CA THR A 10 -6.16 6.71 -4.66
C THR A 10 -6.68 8.05 -5.13
N ALA A 11 -6.66 8.30 -6.45
CA ALA A 11 -7.13 9.57 -7.03
C ALA A 11 -8.58 9.94 -6.64
N ARG A 12 -9.38 8.97 -6.19
CA ARG A 12 -10.77 9.19 -5.73
C ARG A 12 -10.96 9.21 -4.22
N SER A 13 -10.02 8.69 -3.44
CA SER A 13 -10.17 8.61 -1.98
C SER A 13 -8.87 8.19 -1.29
N THR A 14 -8.62 8.75 -0.12
CA THR A 14 -7.67 8.18 0.84
C THR A 14 -8.42 7.19 1.71
N GLN A 15 -8.18 5.90 1.52
CA GLN A 15 -8.76 4.84 2.34
C GLN A 15 -7.67 4.29 3.27
N LEU A 16 -7.94 4.32 4.57
CA LEU A 16 -7.18 3.51 5.51
C LEU A 16 -7.47 2.04 5.18
N MET A 17 -6.43 1.22 4.97
CA MET A 17 -6.65 -0.21 4.86
C MET A 17 -6.96 -0.77 6.26
N GLN A 18 -8.23 -0.65 6.69
CA GLN A 18 -8.73 -1.31 7.90
C GLN A 18 -8.56 -2.82 7.71
N GLY A 19 -7.68 -3.42 8.53
CA GLY A 19 -7.23 -4.81 8.39
C GLY A 19 -5.70 -4.95 8.27
N SER A 20 -5.00 -3.85 8.07
CA SER A 20 -3.53 -3.79 8.04
C SER A 20 -2.92 -3.36 9.37
N GLY A 21 -3.70 -3.44 10.46
CA GLY A 21 -3.25 -3.30 11.85
C GLY A 21 -2.52 -4.56 12.35
N ARG A 22 -1.67 -5.15 11.51
CA ARG A 22 -0.65 -6.07 12.00
C ARG A 22 0.51 -5.18 12.40
N ASP A 23 0.74 -5.05 13.69
CA ASP A 23 1.97 -4.45 14.19
C ASP A 23 3.13 -5.27 13.64
N PHE A 24 3.80 -4.73 12.63
CA PHE A 24 4.97 -5.37 12.05
C PHE A 24 6.17 -5.02 12.92
N PRO A 25 6.86 -6.02 13.51
CA PRO A 25 8.00 -5.75 14.39
C PRO A 25 9.18 -5.10 13.66
N ASP A 26 9.23 -5.22 12.32
CA ASP A 26 10.30 -4.71 11.47
C ASP A 26 9.77 -4.01 10.22
N LEU A 27 10.43 -2.92 9.83
CA LEU A 27 10.14 -2.19 8.59
C LEU A 27 10.20 -3.09 7.35
N ARG A 28 11.11 -4.08 7.34
CA ARG A 28 11.27 -5.02 6.21
C ARG A 28 10.03 -5.90 6.04
N SER A 29 9.44 -6.35 7.15
CA SER A 29 8.20 -7.13 7.17
C SER A 29 7.01 -6.27 6.73
N ALA A 30 6.95 -5.01 7.19
CA ALA A 30 5.95 -4.05 6.74
C ALA A 30 6.04 -3.79 5.23
N LEU A 31 7.24 -3.58 4.69
CA LEU A 31 7.47 -3.38 3.26
C LEU A 31 7.07 -4.58 2.42
N ALA A 32 7.40 -5.80 2.87
CA ALA A 32 7.03 -7.03 2.18
C ALA A 32 5.49 -7.19 2.11
N GLU A 33 4.79 -6.93 3.23
CA GLU A 33 3.33 -6.99 3.24
C GLU A 33 2.72 -5.86 2.38
N ALA A 34 3.28 -4.65 2.42
CA ALA A 34 2.85 -3.55 1.56
C ALA A 34 2.96 -3.89 0.08
N GLN A 35 4.07 -4.49 -0.34
CA GLN A 35 4.24 -4.94 -1.73
C GLN A 35 3.23 -6.04 -2.09
N ARG A 36 2.99 -6.99 -1.18
CA ARG A 36 1.99 -8.04 -1.39
C ARG A 36 0.58 -7.47 -1.51
N ALA A 37 0.24 -6.50 -0.65
CA ALA A 37 -1.03 -5.78 -0.68
C ALA A 37 -1.19 -4.97 -1.97
N ALA A 38 -0.15 -4.23 -2.38
CA ALA A 38 -0.13 -3.47 -3.63
C ALA A 38 -0.38 -4.38 -4.84
N ARG A 39 0.32 -5.53 -4.93
CA ARG A 39 0.11 -6.51 -6.01
C ARG A 39 -1.31 -7.09 -5.99
N SER A 40 -1.85 -7.41 -4.82
CA SER A 40 -3.22 -7.90 -4.66
C SER A 40 -4.26 -6.85 -5.08
N LEU A 41 -4.05 -5.58 -4.71
CA LEU A 41 -4.89 -4.45 -5.12
C LEU A 41 -4.85 -4.27 -6.63
N ILE A 42 -3.67 -4.31 -7.25
CA ILE A 42 -3.51 -4.22 -8.70
C ILE A 42 -4.22 -5.39 -9.39
N HIS A 43 -4.01 -6.63 -8.95
CA HIS A 43 -4.72 -7.79 -9.52
C HIS A 43 -6.26 -7.65 -9.42
N LYS A 44 -6.78 -7.12 -8.31
CA LYS A 44 -8.22 -6.87 -8.15
C LYS A 44 -8.72 -5.69 -9.01
N GLN A 45 -7.94 -4.63 -9.14
CA GLN A 45 -8.31 -3.40 -9.85
C GLN A 45 -8.11 -3.48 -11.36
N VAL A 46 -7.04 -4.12 -11.86
CA VAL A 46 -6.80 -4.36 -13.29
C VAL A 46 -8.00 -5.09 -13.92
N ARG A 47 -8.63 -6.01 -13.19
CA ARG A 47 -9.85 -6.69 -13.64
C ARG A 47 -11.09 -5.79 -13.70
N ARG A 48 -11.13 -4.67 -12.98
CA ARG A 48 -12.33 -3.82 -12.85
C ARG A 48 -12.23 -2.47 -13.56
N ALA A 49 -11.06 -1.81 -13.53
CA ALA A 49 -10.81 -0.55 -14.24
C ALA A 49 -9.32 -0.19 -14.20
N PRO A 50 -8.62 -0.08 -15.35
CA PRO A 50 -7.20 0.29 -15.41
C PRO A 50 -6.92 1.73 -14.91
N CYS A 51 -7.93 2.61 -14.91
CA CYS A 51 -7.79 4.01 -14.52
C CYS A 51 -7.50 4.22 -13.02
N ALA A 52 -7.79 3.20 -12.18
CA ALA A 52 -7.62 3.25 -10.73
C ALA A 52 -6.16 3.05 -10.26
N LEU A 53 -5.24 2.72 -11.17
CA LEU A 53 -3.84 2.39 -10.87
C LEU A 53 -2.98 3.60 -10.46
N HIS A 54 -3.49 4.82 -10.54
CA HIS A 54 -2.78 6.05 -10.12
C HIS A 54 -2.69 6.24 -8.58
N GLY A 55 -3.01 5.20 -7.80
CA GLY A 55 -2.89 5.26 -6.35
C GLY A 55 -1.47 5.03 -5.82
N SER A 56 -1.22 5.42 -4.58
CA SER A 56 -0.02 5.11 -3.81
C SER A 56 -0.38 4.45 -2.50
N LEU A 57 0.44 3.49 -2.06
CA LEU A 57 0.36 2.88 -0.75
C LEU A 57 1.47 3.48 0.12
N ASP A 58 1.07 4.30 1.09
CA ASP A 58 1.98 4.89 2.06
C ASP A 58 2.08 3.98 3.29
N ILE A 59 3.30 3.75 3.75
CA ILE A 59 3.62 3.05 4.99
C ILE A 59 3.99 4.13 6.00
N ARG A 60 3.18 4.27 7.05
CA ARG A 60 3.39 5.25 8.11
C ARG A 60 3.84 4.56 9.39
N ASP A 61 4.74 5.21 10.10
CA ASP A 61 5.20 4.83 11.43
C ASP A 61 4.20 5.27 12.52
N GLU A 62 4.40 4.85 13.77
CA GLU A 62 3.59 5.17 14.96
C GLU A 62 3.36 6.67 15.21
N ARG A 63 4.29 7.53 14.77
CA ARG A 63 4.24 9.00 14.76
C ARG A 63 3.44 9.56 13.59
N GLY A 64 2.86 8.70 12.74
CA GLY A 64 2.10 9.07 11.56
C GLY A 64 2.94 9.55 10.38
N SER A 65 4.26 9.46 10.46
CA SER A 65 5.18 9.88 9.40
C SER A 65 5.29 8.80 8.33
N ALA A 66 5.18 9.18 7.04
CA ALA A 66 5.37 8.24 5.94
C ALA A 66 6.86 7.85 5.83
N VAL A 67 7.17 6.60 6.16
CA VAL A 67 8.53 6.05 6.09
C VAL A 67 8.83 5.49 4.70
N ALA A 68 7.78 5.04 4.00
CA ALA A 68 7.90 4.55 2.64
C ALA A 68 6.61 4.76 1.85
N ARG A 69 6.74 4.86 0.53
CA ARG A 69 5.64 5.00 -0.42
C ARG A 69 5.84 4.06 -1.58
N ILE A 70 4.79 3.35 -1.96
CA ILE A 70 4.77 2.46 -3.12
C ILE A 70 3.76 2.99 -4.12
N LEU A 71 4.19 3.33 -5.33
CA LEU A 71 3.29 3.74 -6.41
C LEU A 71 2.68 2.50 -7.06
N LEU A 72 1.35 2.41 -7.08
CA LEU A 72 0.67 1.24 -7.67
C LEU A 72 0.89 1.19 -9.19
N ALA A 73 1.00 2.33 -9.85
CA ALA A 73 1.33 2.42 -11.27
C ALA A 73 2.71 1.81 -11.59
N GLU A 74 3.69 1.99 -10.71
CA GLU A 74 5.03 1.44 -10.88
C GLU A 74 5.05 -0.07 -10.65
N VAL A 75 4.37 -0.54 -9.60
CA VAL A 75 4.20 -1.98 -9.36
C VAL A 75 3.42 -2.63 -10.50
N ALA A 76 2.43 -1.97 -11.07
CA ALA A 76 1.67 -2.47 -12.22
C ALA A 76 2.55 -2.62 -13.47
N ARG A 77 3.48 -1.68 -13.71
CA ARG A 77 4.49 -1.81 -14.78
C ARG A 77 5.46 -2.95 -14.53
N GLN A 78 5.82 -3.23 -13.27
CA GLN A 78 6.76 -4.29 -12.94
C GLN A 78 6.18 -5.70 -13.10
N ILE A 79 4.85 -5.85 -13.02
CA ILE A 79 4.16 -7.15 -13.11
C ILE A 79 3.42 -7.37 -14.44
N SER A 80 3.45 -6.40 -15.37
CA SER A 80 2.94 -6.54 -16.73
C SER A 80 3.96 -7.20 -17.65
#